data_AF-A0A0L8LA64-F1
#
_entry.id   AF-A0A0L8LA64-F1
#
_cell.length_a   1.000
_cell.length_b   1.000
_cell.length_c   1.000
_cell.angle_alpha   90.00
_cell.angle_beta   90.00
_cell.angle_gamma   90.00
#
_symmetry.space_group_name_H-M   'P 1'
#
loop_
_entity.id
_entity.type
_entity.pdbx_description
1 polymer ?
#
loop_
_entity_poly.entity_id
_entity_poly.type
_entity_poly.pdbx_seq_one_letter_code
_entity_poly.pdbx_strand_id
1 'polypeptide(L)'
;MSEIPRGRSETHDGDTHLLRFVVDLPHPVPVVWAAVASPEGLPGWLCEADPLEPRLGGRVRLRWLNSDTEVSGRVTAWDPDYVAEYTVDPTTHGRMRFHLEPGSGAGRDGSAVLRFTNEFQGSREYRLDCLAGWHEHFERLVAALDGRPTDWRDWSDERWRHLRGLYERDDEPWPKWVP
;
A
#
# COMPACT_ATOMS: atom_id res chain seq x y z
N MET A 1 16.05 7.11 -9.26
CA MET A 1 14.74 7.37 -8.63
C MET A 1 13.76 6.41 -9.28
N SER A 2 13.39 5.34 -8.58
CA SER A 2 12.34 4.45 -9.08
C SER A 2 11.01 5.19 -8.88
N GLU A 3 10.39 5.65 -9.97
CA GLU A 3 9.01 6.14 -9.91
C GLU A 3 8.11 4.93 -9.69
N ILE A 4 7.29 4.97 -8.65
CA ILE A 4 6.30 3.91 -8.40
C ILE A 4 5.34 3.86 -9.60
N PRO A 5 5.18 2.70 -10.26
CA PRO A 5 4.19 2.58 -11.32
C PRO A 5 2.79 2.97 -10.84
N ARG A 6 2.01 3.62 -11.70
CA ARG A 6 0.64 4.04 -11.39
C ARG A 6 -0.21 2.82 -11.02
N GLY A 7 -0.92 2.92 -9.89
CA GLY A 7 -1.86 1.91 -9.45
C GLY A 7 -3.05 1.83 -10.40
N ARG A 8 -3.67 0.66 -10.47
CA ARG A 8 -4.92 0.44 -11.21
C ARG A 8 -6.04 0.14 -10.24
N SER A 9 -7.27 0.45 -10.63
CA SER A 9 -8.47 0.10 -9.86
C SER A 9 -9.52 -0.58 -10.74
N GLU A 10 -10.25 -1.50 -10.14
CA GLU A 10 -11.46 -2.11 -10.69
C GLU A 10 -12.61 -1.81 -9.72
N THR A 11 -13.82 -1.57 -10.24
CA THR A 11 -15.04 -1.41 -9.43
C THR A 11 -15.98 -2.56 -9.72
N HIS A 12 -16.39 -3.27 -8.67
CA HIS A 12 -17.36 -4.37 -8.70
C HIS A 12 -18.56 -4.00 -7.82
N ASP A 13 -19.71 -4.62 -8.10
CA ASP A 13 -20.94 -4.51 -7.28
C ASP A 13 -21.36 -3.07 -6.91
N GLY A 14 -21.05 -2.12 -7.80
CA GLY A 14 -21.39 -0.70 -7.68
C GLY A 14 -20.40 0.13 -6.87
N ASP A 15 -20.04 -0.31 -5.66
CA ASP A 15 -19.25 0.46 -4.70
C ASP A 15 -18.03 -0.29 -4.12
N THR A 16 -17.79 -1.53 -4.53
CA THR A 16 -16.63 -2.30 -4.10
C THR A 16 -15.46 -2.02 -5.05
N HIS A 17 -14.35 -1.54 -4.51
CA HIS A 17 -13.16 -1.18 -5.26
C HIS A 17 -12.01 -2.11 -4.95
N LEU A 18 -11.29 -2.52 -5.98
CA LEU A 18 -10.07 -3.31 -5.87
C LEU A 18 -8.91 -2.56 -6.51
N LEU A 19 -8.00 -2.07 -5.68
CA LEU A 19 -6.76 -1.43 -6.11
C LEU A 19 -5.67 -2.48 -6.32
N ARG A 20 -4.79 -2.23 -7.29
CA ARG A 20 -3.62 -3.08 -7.57
C ARG A 20 -2.38 -2.23 -7.85
N PHE A 21 -1.29 -2.56 -7.18
CA PHE A 21 0.04 -2.00 -7.43
C PHE A 21 1.06 -3.13 -7.65
N VAL A 22 2.06 -2.85 -8.47
CA VAL A 22 3.24 -3.70 -8.65
C VAL A 22 4.44 -2.79 -8.47
N VAL A 23 5.25 -3.07 -7.46
CA VAL A 23 6.40 -2.24 -7.08
C VAL A 23 7.67 -3.07 -7.16
N ASP A 24 8.57 -2.68 -8.05
CA ASP A 24 9.91 -3.26 -8.14
C ASP A 24 10.81 -2.65 -7.07
N LEU A 25 11.35 -3.50 -6.19
CA LEU A 25 12.15 -3.12 -5.04
C LEU A 25 13.57 -3.68 -5.20
N PRO A 26 14.61 -2.84 -5.29
CA PRO A 26 16.01 -3.27 -5.45
C PRO A 26 16.62 -3.74 -4.13
N HIS A 27 15.87 -4.56 -3.38
CA HIS A 27 16.21 -5.07 -2.06
C HIS A 27 15.82 -6.56 -1.97
N PRO A 28 16.57 -7.38 -1.21
CA PRO A 28 16.25 -8.80 -1.05
C PRO A 28 14.90 -9.02 -0.35
N VAL A 29 14.22 -10.12 -0.71
CA VAL A 29 12.89 -10.48 -0.17
C VAL A 29 12.84 -10.41 1.36
N PRO A 30 13.79 -10.96 2.14
CA PRO A 30 13.74 -10.86 3.61
C PRO A 30 13.75 -9.42 4.15
N VAL A 31 14.45 -8.49 3.48
CA VAL A 31 14.49 -7.08 3.89
C VAL A 31 13.14 -6.41 3.61
N VAL A 32 12.57 -6.66 2.43
CA VAL A 32 11.25 -6.14 2.07
C VAL A 32 10.16 -6.74 2.96
N TRP A 33 10.24 -8.05 3.24
CA TRP A 33 9.32 -8.75 4.14
C TRP A 33 9.30 -8.11 5.52
N ALA A 34 10.48 -7.86 6.11
CA ALA A 34 10.57 -7.16 7.38
C ALA A 34 9.90 -5.77 7.32
N ALA A 35 10.04 -5.02 6.22
CA ALA A 35 9.42 -3.71 6.08
C ALA A 35 7.88 -3.74 6.00
N VAL A 36 7.29 -4.75 5.36
CA VAL A 36 5.84 -4.81 5.09
C VAL A 36 5.05 -5.70 6.04
N ALA A 37 5.72 -6.61 6.77
CA ALA A 37 5.10 -7.66 7.57
C ALA A 37 5.61 -7.70 9.02
N SER A 38 6.13 -6.59 9.55
CA SER A 38 6.54 -6.49 10.96
C SER A 38 6.09 -5.20 11.64
N PRO A 39 5.81 -5.24 12.96
CA PRO A 39 5.59 -4.03 13.78
C PRO A 39 6.73 -3.01 13.73
N GLU A 40 7.96 -3.47 13.53
CA GLU A 40 9.15 -2.63 13.50
C GLU A 40 9.35 -1.95 12.14
N GLY A 41 8.93 -2.59 11.05
CA GLY A 41 9.10 -2.12 9.68
C GLY A 41 8.00 -1.16 9.22
N LEU A 42 6.74 -1.46 9.53
CA LEU A 42 5.58 -0.67 9.11
C LEU A 42 5.65 0.83 9.50
N PRO A 43 6.13 1.22 10.70
CA PRO A 43 6.19 2.62 11.11
C PRO A 43 7.10 3.47 10.23
N GLY A 44 8.07 2.87 9.52
CA GLY A 44 8.98 3.61 8.65
C GLY A 44 8.31 4.21 7.41
N TRP A 45 7.12 3.73 7.02
CA TRP A 45 6.51 4.12 5.75
C TRP A 45 4.97 4.14 5.73
N LEU A 46 4.29 3.44 6.65
CA LEU A 46 2.83 3.29 6.63
C LEU A 46 2.17 3.73 7.95
N CYS A 47 2.37 2.96 9.02
CA CYS A 47 1.61 3.08 10.26
C CYS A 47 2.31 2.33 11.41
N GLU A 48 1.92 2.63 12.64
CA GLU A 48 2.22 1.75 13.77
C GLU A 48 1.29 0.54 13.76
N ALA A 49 1.82 -0.62 14.15
CA ALA A 49 1.05 -1.86 14.24
C ALA A 49 1.27 -2.54 15.60
N ASP A 50 0.27 -2.50 16.48
CA ASP A 50 0.32 -3.17 17.79
C ASP A 50 -1.07 -3.59 18.29
N PRO A 51 -1.44 -4.88 18.25
CA PRO A 51 -0.62 -6.01 17.80
C PRO A 51 -0.68 -6.23 16.28
N LEU A 52 0.34 -6.88 15.72
CA LEU A 52 0.30 -7.60 14.43
C LEU A 52 0.71 -9.05 14.69
N GLU A 53 -0.28 -9.95 14.82
CA GLU A 53 -0.02 -11.36 15.14
C GLU A 53 0.19 -12.18 13.84
N PRO A 54 1.40 -12.69 13.55
CA PRO A 54 1.79 -13.25 12.25
C PRO A 54 1.26 -14.68 12.02
N ARG A 55 -0.07 -14.83 11.99
CA ARG A 55 -0.78 -16.11 11.78
C ARG A 55 -2.22 -15.87 11.34
N LEU A 56 -2.78 -16.83 10.61
CA LEU A 56 -4.20 -16.80 10.23
C LEU A 56 -5.10 -16.59 11.46
N GLY A 57 -6.03 -15.63 11.37
CA GLY A 57 -6.93 -15.23 12.46
C GLY A 57 -6.31 -14.35 13.55
N GLY A 58 -5.00 -14.08 13.46
CA GLY A 58 -4.26 -13.20 14.36
C GLY A 58 -4.83 -11.78 14.38
N ARG A 59 -4.73 -11.11 15.52
CA ARG A 59 -5.20 -9.73 15.68
C ARG A 59 -4.27 -8.76 14.96
N VAL A 60 -4.88 -7.73 14.38
CA VAL A 60 -4.20 -6.58 13.80
C VAL A 60 -4.81 -5.31 14.37
N ARG A 61 -3.99 -4.37 14.83
CA ARG A 61 -4.38 -2.99 15.10
C ARG A 61 -3.38 -2.07 14.44
N LEU A 62 -3.87 -1.17 13.59
CA LEU A 62 -3.05 -0.20 12.89
C LEU A 62 -3.43 1.21 13.35
N ARG A 63 -2.42 2.03 13.59
CA ARG A 63 -2.57 3.44 13.91
C ARG A 63 -1.78 4.26 12.91
N TRP A 64 -2.48 5.09 12.14
CA TRP A 64 -1.82 5.97 11.19
C TRP A 64 -0.99 7.01 11.93
N LEU A 65 0.15 7.36 11.35
CA LEU A 65 1.11 8.31 11.94
C LEU A 65 0.96 9.73 11.38
N ASN A 66 0.13 9.88 10.35
CA ASN A 66 -0.25 11.15 9.73
C ASN A 66 -1.67 11.62 10.12
N SER A 67 -2.37 10.89 10.99
CA SER A 67 -3.73 11.22 11.46
C SER A 67 -4.04 10.53 12.79
N ASP A 68 -5.18 10.84 13.39
CA ASP A 68 -5.69 10.16 14.60
C ASP A 68 -6.44 8.85 14.28
N THR A 69 -6.32 8.32 13.06
CA THR A 69 -7.00 7.09 12.66
C THR A 69 -6.37 5.87 13.32
N GLU A 70 -7.18 5.13 14.08
CA GLU A 70 -6.86 3.80 14.60
C GLU A 70 -7.94 2.80 14.16
N VAL A 71 -7.50 1.66 13.67
CA VAL A 71 -8.38 0.58 13.19
C VAL A 71 -7.93 -0.76 13.76
N SER A 72 -8.85 -1.70 13.83
CA SER A 72 -8.57 -3.08 14.21
C SER A 72 -9.14 -4.05 13.19
N GLY A 73 -8.58 -5.25 13.15
CA GLY A 73 -9.08 -6.36 12.36
C GLY A 73 -8.26 -7.62 12.55
N ARG A 74 -8.13 -8.43 11.48
CA ARG A 74 -7.54 -9.77 11.57
C ARG A 74 -6.70 -10.12 10.35
N VAL A 75 -5.66 -10.90 10.58
CA VAL A 75 -4.89 -11.58 9.53
C VAL A 75 -5.75 -12.63 8.85
N THR A 76 -5.87 -12.56 7.53
CA THR A 76 -6.66 -13.47 6.68
C THR A 76 -5.80 -14.38 5.82
N ALA A 77 -4.52 -14.07 5.65
CA ALA A 77 -3.51 -14.99 5.12
C ALA A 77 -2.12 -14.60 5.66
N TRP A 78 -1.31 -15.61 5.96
CA TRP A 78 0.08 -15.42 6.37
C TRP A 78 0.95 -16.56 5.85
N ASP A 79 1.85 -16.23 4.92
CA ASP A 79 2.88 -17.13 4.42
C ASP A 79 4.23 -16.42 4.61
N PRO A 80 5.08 -16.87 5.55
CA PRO A 80 6.35 -16.21 5.86
C PRO A 80 7.18 -15.94 4.59
N ASP A 81 7.71 -14.72 4.48
CA ASP A 81 8.49 -14.22 3.34
C ASP A 81 7.71 -13.99 2.03
N TYR A 82 6.44 -14.40 1.94
CA TYR A 82 5.65 -14.31 0.70
C TYR A 82 4.37 -13.50 0.85
N VAL A 83 3.54 -13.75 1.86
CA VAL A 83 2.19 -13.18 1.95
C VAL A 83 1.87 -12.67 3.35
N ALA A 84 1.56 -11.38 3.44
CA ALA A 84 0.88 -10.78 4.58
C ALA A 84 -0.47 -10.22 4.11
N GLU A 85 -1.57 -10.79 4.59
CA GLU A 85 -2.91 -10.29 4.31
C GLU A 85 -3.70 -10.09 5.58
N TYR A 86 -4.33 -8.93 5.71
CA TYR A 86 -5.20 -8.61 6.83
C TYR A 86 -6.35 -7.71 6.41
N THR A 87 -7.44 -7.83 7.15
CA THR A 87 -8.53 -6.86 7.14
C THR A 87 -8.35 -5.90 8.29
N VAL A 88 -8.67 -4.63 8.06
CA VAL A 88 -8.86 -3.64 9.11
C VAL A 88 -10.06 -2.79 8.76
N ASP A 89 -10.89 -2.49 9.75
CA ASP A 89 -12.15 -1.74 9.56
C ASP A 89 -12.84 -2.12 8.22
N PRO A 90 -13.44 -3.32 8.14
CA PRO A 90 -13.74 -4.00 6.88
C PRO A 90 -14.69 -3.22 5.95
N THR A 91 -15.38 -2.20 6.46
CA THR A 91 -16.22 -1.30 5.66
C THR A 91 -15.44 -0.15 5.04
N THR A 92 -14.42 0.38 5.72
CA THR A 92 -13.72 1.61 5.29
C THR A 92 -12.36 1.30 4.66
N HIS A 93 -11.51 0.56 5.36
CA HIS A 93 -10.14 0.27 4.91
C HIS A 93 -10.03 -1.12 4.27
N GLY A 94 -10.98 -2.00 4.60
CA GLY A 94 -11.20 -3.26 3.92
C GLY A 94 -10.05 -4.25 4.09
N ARG A 95 -9.65 -4.90 3.00
CA ARG A 95 -8.62 -5.94 2.97
C ARG A 95 -7.37 -5.43 2.27
N MET A 96 -6.20 -5.65 2.87
CA MET A 96 -4.90 -5.35 2.29
C MET A 96 -4.10 -6.63 2.15
N ARG A 97 -3.49 -6.83 0.98
CA ARG A 97 -2.63 -7.98 0.70
C ARG A 97 -1.29 -7.51 0.16
N PHE A 98 -0.22 -7.89 0.84
CA PHE A 98 1.16 -7.75 0.40
C PHE A 98 1.64 -9.13 -0.05
N HIS A 99 1.94 -9.28 -1.33
CA HIS A 99 2.51 -10.50 -1.90
C HIS A 99 3.89 -10.20 -2.49
N LEU A 100 4.93 -10.84 -1.96
CA LEU A 100 6.30 -10.70 -2.41
C LEU A 100 6.70 -11.85 -3.33
N GLU A 101 7.33 -11.49 -4.43
CA GLU A 101 7.96 -12.42 -5.37
C GLU A 101 9.44 -12.04 -5.51
N PRO A 102 10.36 -13.01 -5.72
CA PRO A 102 11.72 -12.68 -6.13
C PRO A 102 11.72 -11.89 -7.44
N GLY A 103 12.42 -10.77 -7.48
CA GLY A 103 12.59 -9.97 -8.69
C GLY A 103 13.64 -10.55 -9.64
N SER A 104 13.58 -10.11 -10.89
CA SER A 104 14.53 -10.51 -11.95
C SER A 104 15.81 -9.65 -11.98
N GLY A 105 15.95 -8.69 -11.07
CA GLY A 105 17.05 -7.73 -11.04
C GLY A 105 18.42 -8.38 -10.76
N ALA A 106 19.41 -8.02 -11.56
CA ALA A 106 20.78 -8.56 -11.52
C ALA A 106 21.69 -7.97 -10.40
N GLY A 107 21.10 -7.41 -9.34
CA GLY A 107 21.85 -6.90 -8.20
C GLY A 107 22.51 -8.04 -7.41
N ARG A 108 23.70 -7.79 -6.86
CA ARG A 108 24.44 -8.79 -6.05
C ARG A 108 23.66 -9.31 -4.85
N ASP A 109 22.75 -8.50 -4.33
CA ASP A 109 22.00 -8.77 -3.10
C ASP A 109 20.54 -9.18 -3.37
N GLY A 110 20.15 -9.38 -4.64
CA GLY A 110 18.79 -9.75 -5.05
C GLY A 110 17.83 -8.57 -5.21
N SER A 111 16.59 -8.87 -5.59
CA SER A 111 15.49 -7.90 -5.71
C SER A 111 14.16 -8.57 -5.38
N ALA A 112 13.14 -7.77 -5.11
CA ALA A 112 11.78 -8.25 -4.85
C ALA A 112 10.76 -7.47 -5.67
N VAL A 113 9.65 -8.11 -5.98
CA VAL A 113 8.46 -7.48 -6.57
C VAL A 113 7.36 -7.55 -5.53
N LEU A 114 6.87 -6.39 -5.08
CA LEU A 114 5.70 -6.31 -4.23
C LEU A 114 4.44 -6.16 -5.11
N ARG A 115 3.59 -7.18 -5.08
CA ARG A 115 2.22 -7.11 -5.59
C ARG A 115 1.29 -6.77 -4.44
N PHE A 116 0.72 -5.57 -4.51
CA PHE A 116 -0.21 -5.11 -3.51
C PHE A 116 -1.63 -5.06 -4.05
N THR A 117 -2.58 -5.49 -3.22
CA THR A 117 -4.01 -5.26 -3.46
C THR A 117 -4.71 -4.69 -2.26
N ASN A 118 -5.66 -3.77 -2.49
CA ASN A 118 -6.55 -3.26 -1.46
C ASN A 118 -8.01 -3.31 -1.95
N GLU A 119 -8.84 -4.06 -1.24
CA GLU A 119 -10.27 -4.22 -1.51
C GLU A 119 -11.07 -3.51 -0.42
N PHE A 120 -11.95 -2.58 -0.78
CA PHE A 120 -12.79 -1.83 0.16
C PHE A 120 -14.08 -1.34 -0.51
N GLN A 121 -15.06 -0.92 0.27
CA GLN A 121 -16.27 -0.25 -0.25
C GLN A 121 -16.14 1.26 -0.10
N GLY A 122 -16.61 2.04 -1.07
CA GLY A 122 -16.57 3.49 -0.98
C GLY A 122 -17.07 4.23 -2.20
N SER A 123 -16.97 5.56 -2.16
CA SER A 123 -17.28 6.40 -3.32
C SER A 123 -16.11 6.41 -4.33
N ARG A 124 -16.39 6.89 -5.54
CA ARG A 124 -15.36 7.14 -6.56
C ARG A 124 -14.25 8.06 -6.03
N GLU A 125 -14.61 9.09 -5.28
CA GLU A 125 -13.68 10.05 -4.69
C GLU A 125 -12.76 9.35 -3.68
N TYR A 126 -13.35 8.55 -2.78
CA TYR A 126 -12.58 7.78 -1.81
C TYR A 126 -11.62 6.80 -2.49
N ARG A 127 -12.05 6.14 -3.58
CA ARG A 127 -11.19 5.28 -4.41
C ARG A 127 -9.96 6.03 -4.94
N LEU A 128 -10.15 7.26 -5.44
CA LEU A 128 -9.04 8.09 -5.95
C LEU A 128 -8.13 8.57 -4.81
N ASP A 129 -8.68 8.86 -3.64
CA ASP A 129 -7.93 9.21 -2.43
C ASP A 129 -7.04 8.05 -1.97
N CYS A 130 -7.57 6.82 -1.97
CA CYS A 130 -6.83 5.60 -1.65
C CYS A 130 -5.73 5.31 -2.68
N LEU A 131 -6.00 5.49 -3.98
CA LEU A 131 -4.97 5.34 -5.03
C LEU A 131 -3.80 6.30 -4.81
N ALA A 132 -4.08 7.56 -4.48
CA ALA A 132 -3.06 8.56 -4.17
C ALA A 132 -2.30 8.21 -2.88
N GLY A 133 -3.01 7.84 -1.81
CA GLY A 133 -2.42 7.47 -0.53
C GLY A 133 -1.48 6.28 -0.63
N TRP A 134 -1.92 5.18 -1.25
CA TRP A 134 -1.07 4.00 -1.43
C TRP A 134 0.16 4.28 -2.28
N HIS A 135 0.01 5.05 -3.37
CA HIS A 135 1.14 5.44 -4.20
C HIS A 135 2.19 6.21 -3.37
N GLU A 136 1.76 7.18 -2.59
CA GLU A 136 2.64 7.97 -1.73
C GLU A 136 3.31 7.12 -0.64
N HIS A 137 2.60 6.16 -0.06
CA HIS A 137 3.17 5.23 0.91
C HIS A 137 4.19 4.28 0.25
N PHE A 138 4.00 3.85 -0.99
CA PHE A 138 5.03 3.05 -1.68
C PHE A 138 6.29 3.86 -2.02
N GLU A 139 6.17 5.16 -2.31
CA GLU A 139 7.35 6.04 -2.43
C GLU A 139 8.13 6.09 -1.10
N ARG A 140 7.40 6.16 0.02
CA ARG A 140 7.99 6.10 1.36
C ARG A 140 8.59 4.74 1.68
N LEU A 141 7.98 3.65 1.25
CA LEU A 141 8.53 2.29 1.41
C LEU A 141 9.88 2.19 0.72
N VAL A 142 9.99 2.68 -0.52
CA VAL A 142 11.28 2.71 -1.24
C VAL A 142 12.31 3.54 -0.48
N ALA A 143 11.94 4.73 0.02
CA ALA A 143 12.85 5.55 0.82
C ALA A 143 13.29 4.87 2.13
N ALA A 144 12.36 4.23 2.83
CA ALA A 144 12.63 3.51 4.08
C ALA A 144 13.58 2.33 3.86
N LEU A 145 13.40 1.57 2.78
CA LEU A 145 14.31 0.48 2.38
C LEU A 145 15.71 1.01 2.03
N ASP A 146 15.82 2.23 1.48
CA ASP A 146 17.10 2.92 1.24
C ASP A 146 17.70 3.55 2.51
N GLY A 147 17.18 3.24 3.71
CA GLY A 147 17.68 3.76 4.99
C GLY A 147 17.22 5.18 5.32
N ARG A 148 16.18 5.68 4.66
CA ARG A 148 15.58 7.00 4.88
C ARG A 148 14.11 6.84 5.29
N PRO A 149 13.82 6.34 6.50
CA PRO A 149 12.45 6.19 6.99
C PRO A 149 11.76 7.56 7.08
N THR A 150 10.43 7.53 7.03
CA THR A 150 9.60 8.73 7.07
C THR A 150 9.71 9.42 8.44
N ASP A 151 10.00 10.72 8.43
CA ASP A 151 9.77 11.56 9.60
C ASP A 151 8.33 12.10 9.54
N TRP A 152 7.46 11.52 10.36
CA TRP A 152 6.04 11.87 10.37
C TRP A 152 5.76 13.29 10.89
N ARG A 153 6.73 13.95 11.53
CA ARG A 153 6.61 15.35 11.97
C ARG A 153 6.65 16.33 10.80
N ASP A 154 7.31 15.94 9.71
CA ASP A 154 7.44 16.72 8.48
C ASP A 154 6.39 16.31 7.44
N TRP A 155 5.37 15.56 7.85
CA TRP A 155 4.32 15.12 6.95
C TRP A 155 3.51 16.31 6.40
N SER A 156 3.27 16.28 5.09
CA SER A 156 2.37 17.19 4.40
C SER A 156 1.53 16.44 3.38
N ASP A 157 0.38 17.01 3.04
CA ASP A 157 -0.56 16.47 2.06
C ASP A 157 -0.23 16.90 0.62
N GLU A 158 0.86 17.64 0.38
CA GLU A 158 1.21 18.20 -0.94
C GLU A 158 1.45 17.10 -1.98
N ARG A 159 2.26 16.09 -1.62
CA ARG A 159 2.55 14.97 -2.52
C ARG A 159 1.30 14.14 -2.79
N TRP A 160 0.49 13.88 -1.75
CA TRP A 160 -0.81 13.24 -1.89
C TRP A 160 -1.73 14.02 -2.85
N ARG A 161 -1.90 15.34 -2.68
CA ARG A 161 -2.73 16.20 -3.54
C ARG A 161 -2.28 16.16 -5.00
N HIS A 162 -0.97 16.19 -5.23
CA HIS A 162 -0.39 16.06 -6.57
C HIS A 162 -0.74 14.71 -7.21
N LEU A 163 -0.54 13.61 -6.49
CA LEU A 163 -0.87 12.25 -6.94
C LEU A 163 -2.38 12.07 -7.18
N ARG A 164 -3.21 12.66 -6.32
CA ARG A 164 -4.67 12.65 -6.44
C ARG A 164 -5.13 13.36 -7.72
N GLY A 165 -4.54 14.51 -8.05
CA GLY A 165 -4.82 15.20 -9.31
C GLY A 165 -4.34 14.43 -10.54
N LEU A 166 -3.24 13.66 -10.44
CA LEU A 166 -2.84 12.74 -11.51
C LEU A 166 -3.87 11.62 -11.71
N TYR A 167 -4.35 11.00 -10.62
CA TYR A 167 -5.33 9.89 -10.74
C TYR A 167 -6.68 10.36 -11.24
N GLU A 168 -7.07 11.59 -10.89
CA GLU A 168 -8.28 12.21 -11.42
C GLU A 168 -8.22 12.39 -12.94
N ARG A 169 -7.09 12.90 -13.46
CA ARG A 169 -6.88 13.05 -14.90
C ARG A 169 -6.87 11.71 -15.63
N ASP A 170 -6.25 10.69 -15.04
CA ASP A 170 -6.19 9.35 -15.64
C ASP A 170 -7.58 8.66 -15.65
N ASP A 171 -8.44 9.01 -14.69
CA ASP A 171 -9.81 8.48 -14.58
C ASP A 171 -10.83 9.28 -15.41
N GLU A 172 -10.46 10.44 -15.94
CA GLU A 172 -11.34 11.18 -16.85
C GLU A 172 -11.60 10.35 -18.11
N PRO A 173 -12.87 10.09 -18.46
CA PRO A 173 -13.18 9.43 -19.70
C PRO A 173 -12.66 10.30 -20.84
N TRP A 174 -11.84 9.71 -21.71
CA TRP A 174 -11.36 10.37 -22.93
C TRP A 174 -12.54 11.08 -23.62
N PRO A 175 -12.38 12.35 -24.03
CA PRO A 175 -13.44 13.06 -24.70
C PRO A 175 -13.89 12.22 -25.90
N LYS A 176 -15.18 11.88 -25.94
CA LYS A 176 -15.76 11.22 -27.10
C LYS A 176 -15.50 12.14 -28.29
N TRP A 177 -14.73 11.67 -29.26
CA TRP A 177 -14.53 12.39 -30.51
C TRP A 177 -15.90 12.65 -31.12
N VAL A 178 -16.27 13.92 -31.26
CA VAL A 178 -17.47 14.33 -31.98
C VAL A 178 -17.02 14.75 -33.38
N PRO A 179 -17.46 14.05 -34.45
CA PRO A 179 -17.13 14.36 -35.83
C PRO A 179 -17.47 15.80 -36.24
#